data_AF-A0A9D6U3Q0-F1
#
_entry.id   AF-A0A9D6U3Q0-F1
#
_cell.length_a   1.000
_cell.length_b   1.000
_cell.length_c   1.000
_cell.angle_alpha   90.00
_cell.angle_beta   90.00
_cell.angle_gamma   90.00
#
_symmetry.space_group_name_H-M   'P 1'
#
loop_
_entity.id
_entity.type
_entity.pdbx_description
1 polymer ?
#
loop_
_entity_poly.entity_id
_entity_poly.type
_entity_poly.pdbx_seq_one_letter_code
_entity_poly.pdbx_strand_id
1 'polypeptide(L)'
;RHEAKDLYTSSRELIANEIAEDLAEDMRQRGIMVEKILLRQIQLPKSVVEAINSKLAADQDAQRMQFVLEKEKQEAERKRIEAQGIQDFQKIVSQGLSDQLLRWRGIEATRVLAESPNTKIIVVGGRDGLPLILNTGPGKPEK
;
A
#
# COMPACT_ATOMS: atom_id res chain seq x y z
N ARG A 1 6.59 31.61 16.11
CA ARG A 1 6.40 30.37 16.91
C ARG A 1 7.41 29.36 16.37
N HIS A 2 8.55 29.20 17.04
CA HIS A 2 9.63 28.30 16.60
C HIS A 2 9.39 26.89 17.14
N GLU A 3 9.61 25.87 16.32
CA GLU A 3 9.49 24.48 16.77
C GLU A 3 10.75 24.07 17.54
N ALA A 4 10.62 23.17 18.52
CA ALA A 4 11.76 22.68 19.28
C ALA A 4 12.84 21.98 18.42
N LYS A 5 12.52 21.64 17.16
CA LYS A 5 13.46 21.15 16.15
C LYS A 5 14.39 22.26 15.62
N ASP A 6 13.92 23.50 15.56
CA ASP A 6 14.69 24.67 15.10
C ASP A 6 15.84 25.02 16.06
N LEU A 7 15.71 24.64 17.34
CA LEU A 7 16.77 24.77 18.35
C LEU A 7 18.08 24.07 17.94
N TYR A 8 17.98 23.02 17.12
CA TYR A 8 19.13 22.19 16.77
C TYR A 8 19.97 22.73 15.60
N THR A 9 19.41 23.58 14.74
CA THR A 9 20.12 24.07 13.53
C THR A 9 20.03 25.57 13.31
N SER A 10 18.86 26.18 13.39
CA SER A 10 18.66 27.59 13.01
C SER A 10 18.64 28.52 14.23
N SER A 11 18.15 28.08 15.38
CA SER A 11 18.16 28.91 16.60
C SER A 11 19.49 28.88 17.35
N ARG A 12 20.45 28.04 16.94
CA ARG A 12 21.78 28.00 17.58
C ARG A 12 22.51 29.33 17.42
N GLU A 13 22.47 29.94 16.24
CA GLU A 13 23.11 31.23 15.99
C GLU A 13 22.40 32.37 16.73
N LEU A 14 21.06 32.33 16.77
CA LEU A 14 20.26 33.30 17.52
C LEU A 14 20.57 33.26 19.02
N ILE A 15 20.52 32.07 19.62
CA ILE A 15 20.86 31.87 21.04
C ILE A 15 22.33 32.22 21.31
N ALA A 16 23.23 31.94 20.37
CA ALA A 16 24.64 32.28 20.51
C ALA A 16 24.87 33.79 20.56
N ASN A 17 24.18 34.54 19.71
CA ASN A 17 24.26 35.99 19.68
C ASN A 17 23.65 36.61 20.95
N GLU A 18 22.50 36.10 21.40
CA GLU A 18 21.83 36.57 22.62
C GLU A 18 22.72 36.35 23.86
N ILE A 19 23.30 35.15 24.01
CA ILE A 19 24.28 34.86 25.08
C ILE A 19 25.52 35.74 24.97
N ALA A 20 25.96 36.03 23.74
CA ALA A 20 27.16 36.84 23.53
C ALA A 20 26.94 38.31 23.91
N GLU A 21 25.76 38.87 23.61
CA GLU A 21 25.38 40.23 24.00
C GLU A 21 25.27 40.35 25.53
N ASP A 22 24.53 39.44 26.19
CA ASP A 22 24.38 39.44 27.65
C ASP A 22 25.76 39.36 28.36
N LEU A 23 26.62 38.45 27.89
CA LEU A 23 27.95 38.27 28.50
C LEU A 23 28.87 39.46 28.24
N ALA A 24 28.79 40.09 27.06
CA ALA A 24 29.57 41.27 26.73
C ALA A 24 29.16 42.48 27.58
N GLU A 25 27.87 42.62 27.88
CA GLU A 25 27.34 43.66 28.75
C GLU A 25 27.80 43.47 30.20
N ASP A 26 27.68 42.26 30.75
CA ASP A 26 28.17 41.91 32.08
C ASP A 26 29.68 42.11 32.24
N MET A 27 30.46 41.76 31.23
CA MET A 27 31.93 41.90 31.25
C MET A 27 32.39 43.35 31.10
N ARG A 28 31.65 44.20 30.37
CA ARG A 28 31.93 45.65 30.30
C ARG A 28 31.85 46.33 31.65
N GLN A 29 30.89 45.95 32.50
CA GLN A 29 30.78 46.48 33.86
C GLN A 29 32.04 46.23 34.69
N ARG A 30 32.81 45.19 34.33
CA ARG A 30 34.08 44.80 34.99
C ARG A 30 35.33 45.31 34.26
N GLY A 31 35.16 46.12 33.19
CA GLY A 31 36.27 46.67 32.41
C GLY A 31 36.93 45.67 31.44
N ILE A 32 36.28 44.54 31.15
CA ILE A 32 36.81 43.51 30.24
C ILE A 32 36.15 43.68 28.87
N MET A 33 36.96 43.78 27.81
CA MET A 33 36.48 43.91 26.43
C MET A 33 36.48 42.54 25.74
N VAL A 34 35.32 42.11 25.26
CA VAL A 34 35.13 40.81 24.60
C VAL A 34 35.13 41.00 23.08
N GLU A 35 36.12 40.44 22.39
CA GLU A 35 36.22 40.54 20.91
C GLU A 35 35.43 39.45 20.19
N LYS A 36 35.42 38.22 20.71
CA LYS A 36 34.73 37.09 20.08
C LYS A 36 34.39 36.00 21.09
N ILE A 37 33.16 35.50 21.01
CA ILE A 37 32.69 34.34 21.79
C ILE A 37 32.50 33.17 20.83
N LEU A 38 33.09 32.01 21.17
CA LEU A 38 32.95 30.77 20.42
C LEU A 38 32.25 29.72 21.27
N LEU A 39 31.01 29.39 20.92
CA LEU A 39 30.27 28.32 21.60
C LEU A 39 30.81 26.95 21.18
N ARG A 40 31.41 26.24 22.13
CA ARG A 40 31.97 24.90 21.90
C ARG A 40 30.89 23.81 21.86
N GLN A 41 30.06 23.72 22.90
CA GLN A 41 29.00 22.72 23.01
C GLN A 41 27.84 23.25 23.86
N ILE A 42 26.61 23.08 23.39
CA ILE A 42 25.39 23.33 24.14
C ILE A 42 24.88 21.98 24.62
N GLN A 43 24.73 21.81 25.94
CA GLN A 43 24.12 20.61 26.52
C GLN A 43 22.72 20.97 27.01
N LEU A 44 21.70 20.40 26.35
CA LEU A 44 20.32 20.53 26.80
C LEU A 44 20.06 19.58 27.98
N PRO A 45 19.22 19.97 28.95
CA PRO A 45 18.76 19.08 30.00
C PRO A 45 18.09 17.84 29.40
N LYS A 46 18.29 16.67 30.02
CA LYS A 46 17.76 15.37 29.53
C LYS A 46 16.25 15.42 29.26
N SER A 47 15.49 16.09 30.12
CA SER A 47 14.04 16.25 29.98
C SER A 47 13.61 16.92 28.68
N VAL A 48 14.35 17.92 28.21
CA VAL A 48 14.05 18.63 26.95
C VAL A 48 14.34 17.74 25.75
N VAL A 49 15.46 17.01 25.77
CA VAL A 49 15.83 16.05 24.72
C VAL A 49 14.80 14.93 24.61
N GLU A 50 14.37 14.38 25.74
CA GLU A 50 13.33 13.35 25.79
C GLU A 50 11.99 13.85 25.23
N ALA A 51 11.56 15.06 25.61
CA ALA A 51 10.34 15.66 25.09
C ALA A 51 10.39 15.88 23.57
N ILE A 52 11.53 16.37 23.06
CA ILE A 52 11.75 16.56 21.61
C ILE A 52 11.67 15.22 20.87
N ASN A 53 12.38 14.20 21.36
CA ASN A 53 12.39 12.88 20.74
C ASN A 53 11.00 12.23 20.78
N SER A 54 10.29 12.35 21.89
CA SER A 54 8.92 11.84 22.02
C SER A 54 7.96 12.54 21.05
N LYS A 55 8.07 13.87 20.89
CA LYS A 55 7.26 14.61 19.91
C LYS A 55 7.58 14.15 18.49
N LEU A 56 8.87 14.07 18.14
CA LEU A 56 9.31 13.65 16.82
C LEU A 56 8.83 12.23 16.48
N ALA A 57 8.89 11.32 17.45
CA ALA A 57 8.36 9.96 17.28
C ALA A 57 6.84 9.96 17.04
N ALA A 58 6.08 10.72 17.84
CA ALA A 58 4.63 10.84 17.66
C ALA A 58 4.26 11.44 16.30
N ASP A 59 4.98 12.48 15.84
CA ASP A 59 4.76 13.10 14.54
C ASP A 59 5.05 12.12 13.39
N GLN A 60 6.13 11.34 13.49
CA GLN A 60 6.45 10.31 12.50
C GLN A 60 5.43 9.17 12.48
N ASP A 61 4.94 8.74 13.64
CA ASP A 61 3.91 7.70 13.73
C ASP A 61 2.57 8.20 13.17
N ALA A 62 2.20 9.46 13.40
CA ALA A 62 1.03 10.08 12.80
C ALA A 62 1.15 10.15 11.27
N GLN A 63 2.30 10.56 10.75
CA GLN A 63 2.56 10.55 9.30
C GLN A 63 2.48 9.14 8.72
N ARG A 64 3.08 8.14 9.39
CA ARG A 64 3.01 6.73 8.97
C ARG A 64 1.57 6.25 8.92
N MET A 65 0.77 6.54 9.95
CA MET A 65 -0.64 6.15 9.99
C MET A 65 -1.43 6.79 8.85
N GLN A 66 -1.18 8.06 8.55
CA GLN A 66 -1.81 8.75 7.42
C GLN A 66 -1.52 8.04 6.09
N PHE A 67 -0.27 7.64 5.85
CA PHE A 67 0.09 6.87 4.65
C PHE A 67 -0.56 5.49 4.62
N VAL A 68 -0.69 4.81 5.75
CA VAL A 68 -1.39 3.52 5.83
C VAL A 68 -2.87 3.70 5.49
N LEU A 69 -3.55 4.69 6.07
CA LEU A 69 -4.95 4.97 5.76
C LEU A 69 -5.17 5.33 4.29
N GLU A 70 -4.26 6.11 3.70
CA GLU A 70 -4.33 6.46 2.29
C GLU A 70 -4.12 5.24 1.39
N LYS A 71 -3.16 4.38 1.72
CA LYS A 71 -2.94 3.12 1.01
C LYS A 71 -4.18 2.21 1.07
N GLU A 72 -4.77 2.03 2.25
CA GLU A 72 -5.97 1.19 2.42
C GLU A 72 -7.16 1.75 1.64
N LYS A 73 -7.33 3.09 1.59
CA LYS A 73 -8.36 3.73 0.76
C LYS A 73 -8.13 3.44 -0.73
N GLN A 74 -6.89 3.57 -1.21
CA GLN A 74 -6.56 3.28 -2.60
C GLN A 74 -6.77 1.80 -2.94
N GLU A 75 -6.42 0.87 -2.02
CA GLU A 75 -6.69 -0.55 -2.20
C GLU A 75 -8.19 -0.88 -2.23
N ALA A 76 -8.98 -0.24 -1.36
CA ALA A 76 -10.43 -0.40 -1.34
C ALA A 76 -11.05 0.09 -2.67
N GLU A 77 -10.62 1.25 -3.16
CA GLU A 77 -11.09 1.81 -4.42
C GLU A 77 -10.69 0.94 -5.62
N ARG A 78 -9.46 0.40 -5.63
CA ARG A 78 -9.01 -0.56 -6.65
C ARG A 78 -9.92 -1.78 -6.71
N LYS A 79 -10.22 -2.39 -5.56
CA LYS A 79 -11.11 -3.56 -5.47
C LYS A 79 -12.53 -3.22 -5.94
N ARG A 80 -13.03 -2.03 -5.63
CA ARG A 80 -14.34 -1.55 -6.09
C ARG A 80 -14.40 -1.44 -7.61
N ILE A 81 -13.39 -0.84 -8.21
CA ILE A 81 -13.29 -0.69 -9.68
C ILE A 81 -13.18 -2.06 -10.35
N GLU A 82 -12.37 -2.97 -9.80
CA GLU A 82 -12.23 -4.34 -10.30
C GLU A 82 -13.56 -5.10 -10.26
N ALA A 83 -14.28 -5.05 -9.13
CA ALA A 83 -15.60 -5.67 -8.98
C ALA A 83 -16.62 -5.10 -9.98
N GLN A 84 -16.62 -3.77 -10.17
CA GLN A 84 -17.48 -3.10 -11.15
C GLN A 84 -17.16 -3.58 -12.58
N GLY A 85 -15.88 -3.66 -12.93
CA GLY A 85 -15.45 -4.16 -14.24
C GLY A 85 -15.89 -5.60 -14.51
N ILE A 86 -15.79 -6.48 -13.50
CA ILE A 86 -16.28 -7.86 -13.60
C ILE A 86 -17.80 -7.89 -13.77
N GLN A 87 -18.54 -7.08 -13.00
CA GLN A 87 -19.99 -7.00 -13.11
C GLN A 87 -20.43 -6.53 -14.50
N ASP A 88 -19.82 -5.47 -15.01
CA ASP A 88 -20.13 -4.91 -16.32
C ASP A 88 -19.77 -5.90 -17.43
N PHE A 89 -18.62 -6.57 -17.33
CA PHE A 89 -18.24 -7.64 -18.23
C PHE A 89 -19.28 -8.76 -18.24
N GLN A 90 -19.67 -9.27 -17.06
CA GLN A 90 -20.70 -10.32 -16.96
C GLN A 90 -22.04 -9.86 -17.56
N LYS A 91 -22.43 -8.61 -17.33
CA LYS A 91 -23.66 -8.04 -17.89
C LYS A 91 -23.61 -7.99 -19.42
N ILE A 92 -22.53 -7.49 -20.01
CA ILE A 92 -22.34 -7.43 -21.47
C ILE A 92 -22.34 -8.84 -22.08
N VAL A 93 -21.60 -9.77 -21.47
CA VAL A 93 -21.50 -11.16 -21.91
C VAL A 93 -22.87 -11.83 -21.84
N SER A 94 -23.59 -11.74 -20.72
CA SER A 94 -24.94 -12.30 -20.57
C SER A 94 -25.96 -11.73 -21.58
N GLN A 95 -25.84 -10.46 -21.98
CA GLN A 95 -26.67 -9.86 -23.02
C GLN A 95 -26.36 -10.40 -24.42
N GLY A 96 -25.09 -10.73 -24.69
CA GLY A 96 -24.65 -11.34 -25.95
C GLY A 96 -24.92 -12.85 -26.05
N LEU A 97 -25.02 -13.56 -24.92
CA LEU A 97 -25.36 -14.98 -24.89
C LEU A 97 -26.88 -15.19 -24.87
N SER A 98 -27.47 -15.32 -26.04
CA SER A 98 -28.80 -15.91 -26.19
C SER A 98 -28.73 -17.44 -25.93
N ASP A 99 -29.74 -18.00 -25.27
CA ASP A 99 -29.91 -19.45 -25.11
C ASP A 99 -29.81 -20.21 -26.44
N GLN A 100 -30.25 -19.59 -27.53
CA GLN A 100 -30.16 -20.16 -28.87
C GLN A 100 -28.73 -20.20 -29.40
N LEU A 101 -27.90 -19.19 -29.09
CA LEU A 101 -26.47 -19.14 -29.45
C LEU A 101 -25.67 -20.17 -28.64
N LEU A 102 -25.96 -20.30 -27.34
CA LEU A 102 -25.36 -21.32 -26.47
C LEU A 102 -25.66 -22.74 -26.98
N ARG A 103 -26.92 -23.01 -27.31
CA ARG A 103 -27.34 -24.30 -27.90
C ARG A 103 -26.66 -24.55 -29.24
N TRP A 104 -26.63 -23.55 -30.13
CA TRP A 104 -25.98 -23.68 -31.43
C TRP A 104 -24.48 -23.97 -31.30
N ARG A 105 -23.77 -23.25 -30.42
CA ARG A 105 -22.34 -23.47 -30.16
C ARG A 105 -22.07 -24.81 -29.47
N GLY A 106 -22.99 -25.28 -28.61
CA GLY A 106 -22.94 -26.61 -28.01
C GLY A 106 -23.10 -27.74 -29.04
N ILE A 107 -24.00 -27.57 -30.02
CA ILE A 107 -24.16 -28.51 -31.14
C ILE A 107 -22.90 -28.53 -32.00
N GLU A 108 -22.32 -27.37 -32.31
CA GLU A 108 -21.09 -27.26 -33.09
C GLU A 108 -19.89 -27.91 -32.38
N ALA A 109 -19.73 -27.65 -31.07
CA ALA A 109 -18.70 -28.31 -30.27
C ALA A 109 -18.88 -29.83 -30.26
N THR A 110 -20.12 -30.31 -30.13
CA THR A 110 -20.46 -31.74 -30.21
C THR A 110 -20.15 -32.31 -31.59
N ARG A 111 -20.38 -31.55 -32.67
CA ARG A 111 -20.06 -31.95 -34.04
C ARG A 111 -18.56 -32.08 -34.26
N VAL A 112 -17.77 -31.08 -33.86
CA VAL A 112 -16.30 -31.11 -33.97
C VAL A 112 -15.73 -32.28 -33.16
N LEU A 113 -16.29 -32.55 -31.98
CA LEU A 113 -15.94 -33.71 -31.18
C LEU A 113 -16.33 -35.03 -31.86
N ALA A 114 -17.51 -35.12 -32.48
CA ALA A 114 -17.94 -36.31 -33.22
C ALA A 114 -17.09 -36.57 -34.48
N GLU A 115 -16.56 -35.52 -35.11
CA GLU A 115 -15.65 -35.60 -36.25
C GLU A 115 -14.18 -35.89 -35.85
N SER A 116 -13.85 -35.80 -34.55
CA SER A 116 -12.48 -36.04 -34.07
C SER A 116 -12.15 -37.54 -33.99
N PRO A 117 -11.03 -38.00 -34.58
CA PRO A 117 -10.69 -39.41 -34.70
C PRO A 117 -10.36 -40.13 -33.37
N ASN A 118 -10.30 -39.42 -32.25
CA ASN A 118 -9.94 -39.95 -30.91
C ASN A 118 -11.03 -39.74 -29.83
N THR A 119 -12.27 -39.44 -30.20
CA THR A 119 -13.30 -39.09 -29.21
C THR A 119 -13.82 -40.33 -28.46
N LYS A 120 -13.46 -40.42 -27.16
CA LYS A 120 -14.06 -41.37 -26.20
C LYS A 120 -15.56 -41.07 -26.09
N ILE A 121 -16.38 -42.12 -26.00
CA ILE A 121 -17.85 -42.04 -25.92
C ILE A 121 -18.26 -41.14 -24.73
N ILE A 122 -18.95 -40.02 -25.02
CA ILE A 122 -19.52 -39.11 -24.00
C ILE A 122 -21.04 -39.31 -23.99
N VAL A 123 -21.58 -39.81 -22.88
CA VAL A 123 -23.03 -39.93 -22.67
C VAL A 123 -23.51 -38.64 -21.99
N VAL A 124 -24.20 -37.78 -22.74
CA VAL A 124 -24.86 -36.60 -22.18
C VAL A 124 -26.21 -37.04 -21.63
N GLY A 125 -26.25 -37.36 -20.33
CA GLY A 125 -27.45 -37.77 -19.62
C GLY A 125 -27.60 -37.03 -18.30
N GLY A 126 -28.40 -35.96 -18.31
CA GLY A 126 -28.76 -35.20 -17.11
C GLY A 126 -29.58 -33.96 -17.46
N ARG A 127 -30.60 -33.66 -16.65
CA ARG A 127 -31.60 -32.59 -16.84
C ARG A 127 -31.01 -31.18 -17.04
N ASP A 128 -29.72 -30.98 -16.73
CA ASP A 128 -28.99 -29.71 -16.79
C ASP A 128 -27.75 -29.71 -17.74
N GLY A 129 -27.60 -30.70 -18.63
CA GLY A 129 -26.66 -30.62 -19.76
C GLY A 129 -25.16 -30.71 -19.45
N LEU A 130 -24.77 -31.11 -18.23
CA LEU A 130 -23.36 -31.35 -17.89
C LEU A 130 -22.90 -32.75 -18.37
N PRO A 131 -21.80 -32.86 -19.14
CA PRO A 131 -21.34 -34.14 -19.68
C PRO A 131 -20.63 -35.00 -18.62
N LEU A 132 -21.00 -36.29 -18.53
CA LEU A 132 -20.28 -37.29 -17.76
C LEU A 132 -19.12 -37.86 -18.60
N ILE A 133 -17.89 -37.68 -18.13
CA ILE A 133 -16.69 -38.22 -18.79
C ILE A 133 -16.34 -39.57 -18.16
N LEU A 134 -16.54 -40.66 -18.91
CA LEU A 134 -16.08 -42.00 -18.53
C LEU A 134 -14.66 -42.23 -19.07
N ASN A 135 -13.66 -42.26 -18.18
CA ASN A 135 -12.29 -42.61 -18.55
C ASN A 135 -12.12 -44.13 -18.61
N THR A 136 -12.35 -44.74 -19.78
CA THR A 136 -11.88 -46.10 -20.07
C THR A 136 -10.45 -46.04 -20.60
N GLY A 137 -9.48 -45.98 -19.69
CA GLY A 137 -8.10 -46.38 -19.97
C GLY A 137 -7.95 -47.89 -19.74
N PRO A 138 -7.05 -48.60 -20.44
CA PRO A 138 -6.75 -49.98 -20.10
C PRO A 138 -6.15 -50.00 -18.69
N GLY A 139 -6.92 -50.53 -17.73
CA GLY A 139 -6.41 -50.79 -16.39
C GLY A 139 -5.17 -51.66 -16.51
N LYS A 140 -4.04 -51.18 -15.99
CA LYS A 140 -2.92 -52.07 -15.66
C LYS A 140 -3.47 -53.18 -14.77
N PRO A 141 -3.29 -54.47 -15.10
CA PRO A 141 -3.62 -55.52 -14.16
C PRO A 141 -2.65 -55.42 -12.99
N GLU A 142 -3.24 -55.34 -11.80
CA GLU A 142 -2.57 -55.37 -10.51
C GLU A 142 -1.84 -56.72 -10.36
N LYS A 143 -0.50 -56.67 -10.27
CA LYS A 143 0.35 -57.64 -9.57
C LYS A 143 1.60 -56.91 -9.07
#